data_AF-A0A6L7ZY60-F1
#
_entry.id   AF-A0A6L7ZY60-F1
#
_cell.length_a   1.000
_cell.length_b   1.000
_cell.length_c   1.000
_cell.angle_alpha   90.00
_cell.angle_beta   90.00
_cell.angle_gamma   90.00
#
_symmetry.space_group_name_H-M   'P 1'
#
loop_
_entity.id
_entity.type
_entity.pdbx_description
1 polymer ?
#
loop_
_entity_poly.entity_id
_entity_poly.type
_entity_poly.pdbx_seq_one_letter_code
_entity_poly.pdbx_strand_id
1 'polypeptide(L)' 'MSRSQSGWRLGVDIGGTFTDLVLAAPDGALHTHKLLST' A
#
# COMPACT_ATOMS: atom_id res chain seq x y z
N MET A 1 2.74 -20.67 -12.29
CA MET A 1 1.42 -20.03 -12.25
C MET A 1 1.57 -18.58 -11.82
N SER A 2 1.40 -17.60 -12.71
CA SER A 2 1.21 -16.21 -12.30
C SER A 2 -0.24 -16.06 -11.83
N ARG A 3 -0.44 -15.87 -10.53
CA ARG A 3 -1.74 -15.43 -10.02
C ARG A 3 -1.97 -14.06 -10.67
N SER A 4 -2.94 -13.92 -11.56
CA SER A 4 -3.39 -12.59 -11.97
C SER A 4 -3.69 -11.84 -10.68
N GLN A 5 -2.95 -10.78 -10.39
CA GLN A 5 -3.14 -9.98 -9.19
C GLN A 5 -4.41 -9.15 -9.36
N SER A 6 -5.55 -9.82 -9.34
CA SER A 6 -6.88 -9.26 -9.66
C SER A 6 -7.48 -8.49 -8.48
N GLY A 7 -6.65 -7.94 -7.59
CA GLY A 7 -7.09 -7.33 -6.35
C GLY A 7 -6.06 -6.34 -5.82
N TRP A 8 -6.54 -5.44 -4.97
CA TRP A 8 -5.71 -4.47 -4.28
C TRP A 8 -4.63 -5.16 -3.44
N ARG A 9 -3.43 -4.59 -3.45
CA ARG A 9 -2.34 -4.98 -2.55
C ARG A 9 -2.00 -3.79 -1.68
N LEU A 10 -1.77 -4.02 -0.39
CA LEU A 10 -1.39 -2.99 0.57
C LEU A 10 0.01 -3.30 1.11
N GLY A 11 0.90 -2.33 1.00
CA GLY A 11 2.15 -2.24 1.75
C GLY A 11 2.00 -1.26 2.91
N VAL A 12 2.58 -1.60 4.05
CA VAL A 12 2.56 -0.78 5.27
C VAL A 12 3.98 -0.71 5.82
N ASP A 13 4.45 0.50 6.08
CA ASP A 13 5.71 0.77 6.78
C ASP A 13 5.43 1.65 7.99
N ILE A 14 5.72 1.12 9.19
CA ILE A 14 5.39 1.76 10.47
C ILE A 14 6.65 2.38 11.07
N GLY A 15 6.67 3.71 11.15
CA GLY A 15 7.66 4.48 11.89
C GLY A 15 7.12 5.01 13.22
N GLY A 16 8.01 5.67 13.98
CA GLY A 16 7.65 6.28 15.28
C GLY A 16 6.77 7.53 15.17
N THR A 17 6.91 8.34 14.12
CA THR A 17 6.11 9.56 13.91
C THR A 17 5.07 9.39 12.82
N PHE A 18 5.37 8.60 11.78
CA PHE A 18 4.49 8.40 10.65
C PHE A 18 4.38 6.94 10.25
N THR A 19 3.23 6.60 9.66
CA THR A 19 2.93 5.36 8.96
C THR A 19 2.73 5.65 7.48
N ASP A 20 3.46 4.93 6.64
CA ASP A 20 3.36 5.01 5.19
C ASP A 20 2.51 3.86 4.64
N LEU A 21 1.51 4.19 3.83
CA LEU A 21 0.63 3.25 3.14
C LEU A 21 0.86 3.35 1.64
N VAL A 22 1.05 2.19 1.00
CA VAL A 22 1.11 2.07 -0.46
C VAL A 22 0.07 1.07 -0.92
N LEU A 23 -0.91 1.53 -1.70
CA LEU A 23 -1.90 0.67 -2.33
C LEU A 23 -1.54 0.49 -3.81
N ALA A 24 -1.38 -0.77 -4.22
CA ALA A 24 -1.29 -1.14 -5.62
C ALA A 24 -2.66 -1.65 -6.09
N ALA A 25 -3.26 -0.92 -7.02
CA ALA A 25 -4.52 -1.23 -7.64
C ALA A 25 -4.37 -2.40 -8.65
N PRO A 26 -5.47 -3.10 -8.97
CA PRO A 26 -5.44 -4.17 -9.97
C PRO A 26 -5.03 -3.72 -11.38
N ASP A 27 -5.22 -2.43 -11.70
CA ASP A 27 -4.83 -1.81 -12.97
C ASP A 27 -3.36 -1.35 -12.99
N GLY A 28 -2.65 -1.54 -11.88
CA GLY A 28 -1.24 -1.14 -11.72
C GLY A 28 -1.05 0.28 -11.18
N ALA A 29 -2.11 1.06 -10.94
CA ALA A 29 -1.99 2.35 -10.29
C ALA A 29 -1.46 2.22 -8.85
N LEU A 30 -0.63 3.19 -8.45
CA LEU A 30 -0.13 3.29 -7.08
C LEU A 30 -0.74 4.51 -6.39
N HIS A 31 -1.30 4.28 -5.20
CA HIS A 31 -1.77 5.33 -4.32
C HIS A 31 -0.93 5.33 -3.05
N THR A 32 -0.48 6.50 -2.62
CA THR A 32 0.34 6.67 -1.42
C THR A 32 -0.36 7.54 -0.40
N HIS A 33 -0.20 7.22 0.88
CA HIS A 33 -0.72 8.03 1.97
C HIS A 33 0.21 7.97 3.19
N LYS A 34 0.42 9.13 3.82
CA LYS A 34 1.26 9.27 5.02
C LYS A 34 0.40 9.76 6.17
N LEU A 35 0.36 9.00 7.25
CA LEU A 35 -0.42 9.27 8.45
C LEU A 35 0.51 9.47 9.64
N LEU A 36 0.09 10.27 10.63
CA LEU A 36 0.77 10.28 11.93
C LEU A 36 0.58 8.91 12.60
N SER A 37 1.66 8.36 13.16
CA SER A 37 1.60 7.14 13.97
C SER A 37 0.96 7.44 15.32
N THR A 38 0.20 6.47 15.86
CA THR A 38 -0.43 6.54 17.19
C THR A 38 0.28 5.62 18.17
#